data_AF-A0A5S9MA35-F1
#
_entry.id   AF-A0A5S9MA35-F1
#
_cell.length_a   1.000
_cell.length_b   1.000
_cell.length_c   1.000
_cell.angle_alpha   90.00
_cell.angle_beta   90.00
_cell.angle_gamma   90.00
#
_symmetry.space_group_name_H-M   'P 1'
#
loop_
_entity.id
_entity.type
_entity.pdbx_description
1 polymer ?
#
loop_
_entity_poly.entity_id
_entity_poly.type
_entity_poly.pdbx_seq_one_letter_code
_entity_poly.pdbx_strand_id
1 'polypeptide(L)'
;MIPTNSYDALRLSYYAKEKGKIREFMERILKAHFTDSLDIGDHATLVQLTSEIGLDGNEALDVLANDKYSENIAADRAEGSKIGIQGVPFYVVNDRYVISGAQPSEVFF
;
A
#
# COMPACT_ATOMS: atom_id res chain seq x y z
N MET A 1 -9.87 -9.34 -11.84
CA MET A 1 -9.09 -8.14 -11.47
C MET A 1 -9.38 -7.02 -12.44
N ILE A 2 -9.66 -5.82 -11.94
CA ILE A 2 -9.81 -4.61 -12.72
C ILE A 2 -8.44 -3.93 -12.78
N PRO A 3 -7.88 -3.65 -13.99
CA PRO A 3 -6.67 -2.84 -14.11
C PRO A 3 -6.93 -1.45 -13.52
N THR A 4 -6.12 -1.05 -12.55
CA THR A 4 -6.37 0.18 -11.79
C THR A 4 -5.08 0.82 -11.32
N ASN A 5 -5.12 2.12 -11.02
CA ASN A 5 -4.00 2.85 -10.46
C ASN A 5 -4.02 2.72 -8.93
N SER A 6 -2.99 2.10 -8.36
CA SER A 6 -2.88 1.89 -6.91
C SER A 6 -2.35 3.09 -6.13
N TYR A 7 -2.08 4.23 -6.78
CA TYR A 7 -1.48 5.40 -6.14
C TYR A 7 -2.25 5.88 -4.90
N ASP A 8 -3.56 6.05 -5.00
CA ASP A 8 -4.38 6.51 -3.88
C ASP A 8 -4.54 5.44 -2.80
N ALA A 9 -4.59 4.15 -3.17
CA ALA A 9 -4.54 3.05 -2.21
C ALA A 9 -3.22 3.08 -1.40
N LEU A 10 -2.08 3.36 -2.05
CA LEU A 10 -0.78 3.50 -1.39
C LEU A 10 -0.76 4.74 -0.48
N ARG A 11 -1.39 5.86 -0.87
CA ARG A 11 -1.51 7.04 0.01
C ARG A 11 -2.34 6.74 1.25
N LEU A 12 -3.44 6.01 1.10
CA LEU A 12 -4.22 5.54 2.26
C LEU A 12 -3.47 4.54 3.14
N SER A 13 -2.48 3.82 2.61
CA SER A 13 -1.62 2.96 3.44
C SER A 13 -0.82 3.78 4.46
N TYR A 14 -0.39 4.99 4.11
CA TYR A 14 0.26 5.91 5.05
C TYR A 14 -0.68 6.37 6.16
N TYR A 15 -1.91 6.75 5.79
CA TYR A 15 -2.96 7.06 6.76
C TYR A 15 -3.21 5.87 7.70
N ALA A 16 -3.39 4.66 7.16
CA ALA A 16 -3.58 3.46 7.95
C ALA A 16 -2.38 3.16 8.87
N LYS A 17 -1.15 3.44 8.41
CA LYS A 17 0.08 3.32 9.21
C LYS A 17 0.06 4.27 10.40
N GLU A 18 -0.32 5.54 10.23
CA GLU A 18 -0.44 6.50 11.32
C GLU A 18 -1.49 6.09 12.36
N LYS A 19 -2.54 5.40 11.93
CA LYS A 19 -3.59 4.85 12.81
C LYS A 19 -3.29 3.45 13.36
N GLY A 20 -2.10 2.89 13.07
CA GLY A 20 -1.68 1.57 13.56
C GLY A 20 -2.38 0.37 12.90
N LYS A 21 -3.00 0.56 11.73
CA LYS A 21 -3.76 -0.48 10.98
C LYS A 21 -3.20 -0.79 9.59
N ILE A 22 -1.90 -0.55 9.36
CA ILE A 22 -1.27 -0.79 8.05
C ILE A 22 -1.45 -2.23 7.57
N ARG A 23 -1.33 -3.22 8.46
CA ARG A 23 -1.43 -4.62 8.10
C ARG A 23 -2.85 -4.98 7.65
N GLU A 24 -3.83 -4.58 8.45
CA GLU A 24 -5.26 -4.79 8.17
C GLU A 24 -5.66 -4.11 6.87
N PHE A 25 -5.15 -2.89 6.62
CA PHE A 25 -5.40 -2.15 5.40
C PHE A 25 -4.78 -2.84 4.17
N MET A 26 -3.50 -3.18 4.21
CA MET A 26 -2.84 -3.84 3.09
C MET A 26 -3.49 -5.19 2.75
N GLU A 27 -3.82 -6.00 3.76
CA GLU A 27 -4.55 -7.26 3.55
C GLU A 27 -5.90 -7.03 2.88
N ARG A 28 -6.64 -6.02 3.35
CA ARG A 28 -7.96 -5.69 2.79
C ARG A 28 -7.89 -5.22 1.34
N ILE A 29 -6.93 -4.36 1.00
CA ILE A 29 -6.70 -3.84 -0.36
C ILE A 29 -6.23 -4.96 -1.29
N LEU A 30 -5.28 -5.79 -0.86
CA LEU A 30 -4.82 -6.92 -1.66
C LEU A 30 -5.96 -7.90 -1.95
N LYS A 31 -6.76 -8.26 -0.93
CA LYS A 31 -7.95 -9.09 -1.13
C LYS A 31 -8.96 -8.44 -2.09
N ALA A 32 -9.22 -7.14 -1.94
CA ALA A 32 -10.13 -6.39 -2.81
C ALA A 32 -9.71 -6.50 -4.28
N HIS A 33 -8.42 -6.32 -4.55
CA HIS A 33 -7.88 -6.29 -5.90
C HIS A 33 -7.72 -7.68 -6.53
N PHE A 34 -7.08 -8.61 -5.80
CA PHE A 34 -6.69 -9.92 -6.32
C PHE A 34 -7.80 -10.97 -6.22
N THR A 35 -8.71 -10.86 -5.24
CA THR A 35 -9.75 -11.85 -5.00
C THR A 35 -11.13 -11.32 -5.35
N ASP A 36 -11.51 -10.16 -4.78
CA ASP A 36 -12.87 -9.64 -4.92
C ASP A 36 -13.10 -8.91 -6.25
N SER A 37 -12.02 -8.65 -7.01
CA SER A 37 -12.04 -7.90 -8.28
C SER A 37 -12.71 -6.52 -8.18
N LEU A 38 -12.52 -5.84 -7.06
CA LEU A 38 -12.96 -4.46 -6.85
C LEU A 38 -11.97 -3.47 -7.46
N ASP A 39 -12.47 -2.29 -7.85
CA ASP A 39 -11.64 -1.20 -8.37
C ASP A 39 -11.03 -0.40 -7.22
N ILE A 40 -9.76 -0.64 -6.91
CA ILE A 40 -9.02 0.08 -5.86
C ILE A 40 -8.47 1.44 -6.32
N GLY A 41 -8.85 1.92 -7.51
CA GLY A 41 -8.61 3.29 -7.96
C GLY A 41 -9.83 4.19 -7.81
N ASP A 42 -11.00 3.62 -7.50
CA ASP A 42 -12.22 4.35 -7.20
C ASP A 42 -12.23 4.83 -5.74
N HIS A 43 -12.48 6.12 -5.52
CA HIS A 43 -12.45 6.73 -4.20
C HIS A 43 -13.55 6.19 -3.29
N ALA A 44 -14.76 5.94 -3.81
CA ALA A 44 -15.85 5.40 -3.00
C ALA A 44 -15.52 3.99 -2.49
N THR A 45 -14.96 3.16 -3.37
CA THR A 45 -14.45 1.83 -3.02
C THR A 45 -13.37 1.94 -1.95
N LEU A 46 -12.35 2.78 -2.14
CA LEU A 46 -11.27 2.96 -1.16
C LEU A 46 -11.77 3.41 0.21
N VAL A 47 -12.73 4.34 0.27
CA VAL A 47 -13.34 4.80 1.53
C VAL A 47 -14.09 3.66 2.21
N GLN A 48 -14.89 2.91 1.47
CA GLN A 48 -15.60 1.74 2.00
C GLN A 48 -14.62 0.73 2.59
N LEU A 49 -13.58 0.34 1.84
CA LEU A 49 -12.56 -0.61 2.27
C LEU A 49 -11.82 -0.13 3.53
N THR A 50 -11.56 1.17 3.62
CA THR A 50 -10.92 1.80 4.78
C THR A 50 -11.83 1.77 6.01
N SER A 51 -13.12 2.03 5.84
CA SER A 51 -14.10 1.95 6.92
C SER A 51 -14.37 0.52 7.40
N GLU A 52 -14.32 -0.49 6.51
CA GLU A 52 -14.49 -1.90 6.88
C GLU A 52 -13.45 -2.39 7.90
N ILE A 53 -12.23 -1.84 7.88
CA ILE A 53 -11.20 -2.14 8.87
C ILE A 53 -11.28 -1.24 10.11
N GLY A 54 -12.33 -0.43 10.21
CA GLY A 54 -12.61 0.48 11.33
C GLY A 54 -11.72 1.72 11.37
N LEU A 55 -11.32 2.26 10.22
CA LEU A 55 -10.75 3.60 10.10
C LEU A 55 -11.84 4.61 9.69
N ASP A 56 -11.59 5.90 9.92
CA ASP A 56 -12.58 6.95 9.65
C ASP A 56 -12.67 7.22 8.14
N GLY A 57 -13.87 7.03 7.57
CA GLY A 57 -14.13 7.26 6.15
C GLY A 57 -14.01 8.73 5.73
N ASN A 58 -14.30 9.68 6.63
CA ASN A 58 -14.14 11.11 6.36
C ASN A 58 -12.66 11.51 6.33
N GLU A 59 -11.85 10.96 7.23
CA GLU A 59 -10.39 11.17 7.17
C GLU A 59 -9.80 10.53 5.91
N ALA A 60 -10.30 9.35 5.51
CA ALA A 60 -9.90 8.72 4.25
C ALA A 60 -10.27 9.58 3.04
N LEU A 61 -11.49 10.13 2.99
CA LEU A 61 -11.93 11.08 1.97
C LEU A 61 -11.03 12.31 1.93
N ASP A 62 -10.64 12.85 3.08
CA ASP A 62 -9.76 14.02 3.16
C ASP A 62 -8.34 13.72 2.63
N VAL A 63 -7.84 12.50 2.80
CA VAL A 63 -6.61 12.06 2.14
C VAL A 63 -6.78 12.03 0.62
N LEU A 64 -7.87 11.44 0.14
CA LEU A 64 -8.16 11.26 -1.28
C LEU A 64 -8.47 12.57 -2.02
N ALA A 65 -9.07 13.54 -1.33
CA ALA A 65 -9.43 14.84 -1.89
C ALA A 65 -8.25 15.83 -1.99
N ASN A 66 -7.16 15.58 -1.26
CA ASN A 66 -5.99 16.45 -1.19
C ASN A 66 -4.73 15.72 -1.64
N ASP A 67 -3.54 16.31 -1.41
CA ASP A 67 -2.22 15.73 -1.71
C ASP A 67 -1.52 15.11 -0.46
N LYS A 68 -2.29 14.79 0.59
CA LYS A 68 -1.75 14.13 1.79
C LYS A 68 -0.98 12.86 1.45
N TYR A 69 0.22 12.71 2.00
CA TYR A 69 1.13 11.58 1.75
C TYR A 69 1.69 11.46 0.33
N SER A 70 1.40 12.38 -0.59
CA SER A 70 2.00 12.37 -1.93
C SER A 70 3.52 12.48 -1.88
N GLU A 71 4.05 13.30 -0.97
CA GLU A 71 5.50 13.42 -0.74
C GLU A 71 6.11 12.14 -0.18
N ASN A 72 5.40 11.42 0.69
CA ASN A 72 5.85 10.15 1.22
C ASN A 72 5.98 9.09 0.12
N ILE A 73 4.99 9.00 -0.79
CA ILE A 73 5.07 8.10 -1.96
C ILE A 73 6.24 8.47 -2.87
N ALA A 74 6.47 9.76 -3.08
CA ALA A 74 7.60 10.23 -3.88
C ALA A 74 8.95 9.87 -3.22
N ALA A 75 9.05 10.00 -1.89
CA ALA A 75 10.23 9.64 -1.12
C ALA A 75 10.53 8.14 -1.20
N ASP A 76 9.53 7.28 -0.96
CA ASP A 76 9.68 5.82 -1.05
C ASP A 76 10.14 5.37 -2.45
N ARG A 77 9.54 5.96 -3.49
CA ARG A 77 9.91 5.66 -4.88
C ARG A 77 11.35 6.09 -5.17
N ALA A 78 11.75 7.27 -4.68
CA ALA A 78 13.10 7.78 -4.85
C ALA A 78 14.12 6.91 -4.10
N GLU A 79 13.81 6.47 -2.88
CA GLU A 79 14.63 5.55 -2.11
C GLU A 79 14.79 4.20 -2.83
N GLY A 80 13.67 3.58 -3.24
CA GLY A 80 13.71 2.32 -3.98
C GLY A 80 14.52 2.41 -5.27
N SER A 81 14.40 3.52 -6.01
CA SER A 81 15.21 3.76 -7.20
C SER A 81 16.70 3.91 -6.88
N LYS A 82 17.08 4.55 -5.77
CA LYS A 82 18.49 4.72 -5.37
C LYS A 82 19.17 3.39 -5.07
N ILE A 83 18.43 2.45 -4.48
CA ILE A 83 18.95 1.10 -4.16
C ILE A 83 18.70 0.08 -5.28
N GLY A 84 18.23 0.53 -6.45
CA GLY A 84 18.10 -0.30 -7.65
C GLY A 84 16.88 -1.24 -7.69
N ILE A 85 15.83 -0.96 -6.92
CA ILE A 85 14.58 -1.73 -6.99
C ILE A 85 13.92 -1.52 -8.35
N GLN A 86 13.66 -2.62 -9.06
CA GLN A 86 12.95 -2.65 -10.34
C GLN A 86 11.63 -3.43 -10.29
N GLY A 87 11.34 -4.09 -9.17
CA GLY A 87 10.14 -4.91 -8.99
C GLY A 87 9.88 -5.23 -7.52
N VAL A 88 8.64 -5.59 -7.23
CA VAL A 88 8.14 -5.94 -5.88
C VAL A 88 7.54 -7.35 -5.88
N PRO A 89 7.48 -8.05 -4.73
CA PRO A 89 8.01 -7.63 -3.43
C PRO A 89 9.54 -7.63 -3.38
N PHE A 90 10.10 -6.77 -2.51
CA PHE A 90 11.54 -6.59 -2.32
C PHE A 90 11.81 -6.32 -0.85
N TYR A 91 12.81 -6.99 -0.29
CA TYR A 91 13.15 -6.90 1.13
C TYR A 91 14.62 -6.51 1.29
N VAL A 92 14.87 -5.57 2.20
CA VAL A 92 16.22 -5.21 2.68
C VAL A 92 16.28 -5.56 4.16
N VAL A 93 17.21 -6.44 4.54
CA VAL A 93 17.39 -6.92 5.91
C VAL A 93 18.69 -6.35 6.47
N ASN A 94 18.60 -5.66 7.61
CA ASN A 94 19.71 -4.99 8.29
C ASN A 94 20.55 -4.09 7.36
N ASP A 95 19.88 -3.39 6.44
CA ASP A 95 20.49 -2.47 5.44
C ASP A 95 21.61 -3.09 4.60
N ARG A 96 21.64 -4.44 4.50
CA ARG A 96 22.77 -5.17 3.89
C ARG A 96 22.32 -6.29 2.98
N TYR A 97 21.35 -7.09 3.41
CA TYR A 97 20.95 -8.28 2.66
C TYR A 97 19.69 -7.99 1.87
N VAL A 98 19.71 -8.34 0.58
CA VAL A 98 18.62 -8.10 -0.35
C VAL A 98 17.97 -9.43 -0.72
N ILE A 99 16.65 -9.48 -0.61
CA ILE A 99 15.83 -10.59 -1.08
C ILE A 99 14.82 -10.02 -2.08
N SER A 100 14.95 -10.42 -3.34
CA SER A 100 14.07 -9.96 -4.43
C SER A 100 13.04 -11.02 -4.79
N GLY A 101 11.78 -10.60 -4.91
CA GLY A 101 10.66 -11.45 -5.27
C GLY A 101 10.04 -12.18 -4.07
N ALA A 102 8.93 -12.86 -4.36
CA ALA A 102 8.23 -13.71 -3.38
C ALA A 102 8.98 -15.04 -3.22
N GLN A 103 10.04 -15.02 -2.42
CA GLN A 103 10.88 -16.19 -2.16
C GLN A 103 10.21 -17.17 -1.16
N PRO A 104 10.60 -18.46 -1.18
CA PRO A 104 10.21 -19.42 -0.16
C PRO A 104 10.60 -18.95 1.25
N SER A 105 9.83 -19.36 2.25
CA SER A 105 10.01 -18.92 3.64
C SER A 105 11.40 -19.24 4.21
N GLU A 106 12.02 -20.32 3.74
CA GLU A 106 13.35 -20.80 4.09
C GLU A 106 14.46 -19.79 3.77
N VAL A 107 14.22 -18.87 2.82
CA VAL A 107 15.17 -17.80 2.48
C VAL A 107 15.22 -16.71 3.57
N PHE A 108 14.19 -16.64 4.43
CA PHE A 108 14.06 -15.63 5.48
C PHE A 108 14.51 -16.11 6.88
N PHE A 109 14.91 -17.39 7.02
CA PHE A 109 15.30 -18.01 8.30
C PHE A 109 16.79 -18.36 8.37
#